data_AF-A0A644YEH1-F1
#
_entry.id   AF-A0A644YEH1-F1
#
_cell.length_a   1.000
_cell.length_b   1.000
_cell.length_c   1.000
_cell.angle_alpha   90.00
_cell.angle_beta   90.00
_cell.angle_gamma   90.00
#
_symmetry.space_group_name_H-M   'P 1'
#
loop_
_entity.id
_entity.type
_entity.pdbx_description
1 polymer ?
#
loop_
_entity_poly.entity_id
_entity_poly.type
_entity_poly.pdbx_seq_one_letter_code
_entity_poly.pdbx_strand_id
1 'polypeptide(L)'
;MKIEVGESLILSWLRHCKNCQVVQLNWKPSTSSWELYNEVELENLMAITGEYFKTKYGLDIYKQNRSVLQLLNQGEIDALGVTLKGAKIEEIYAVDIAFHEGGLNYGNKEGTIASVVKKMLRTAMIIYGYFDLTYGDVIFASPKVNNSLILLLEQCIGDLNIFMREQGYNFNFILHINNDFKEKIFEPVISMATSVADTSELFMRSIQMYNLFSNDHKEKKGFPREAASLKMVEPQGQDLSGLEEVKIGALVRSTVRRLVDENKLNEEMIHKLTTYEYSKTNFNINYPFLLQINKSETYEEQRKVNGRPRYWSEIFKINEEEYYLCQEWFESNRSFFMDWLIKL
;
A
#
# COMPACT_ATOMS: atom_id res chain seq x y z
N MET A 1 25.17 -1.53 -2.84
CA MET A 1 23.89 -1.14 -2.22
C MET A 1 23.41 -2.31 -1.39
N LYS A 2 23.30 -2.18 -0.06
CA LYS A 2 22.61 -3.19 0.75
C LYS A 2 21.12 -2.90 0.56
N ILE A 3 20.41 -3.77 -0.13
CA ILE A 3 18.94 -3.72 -0.16
C ILE A 3 18.52 -4.47 1.10
N GLU A 4 17.92 -3.79 2.08
CA GLU A 4 17.35 -4.49 3.22
C GLU A 4 15.96 -5.04 2.84
N VAL A 5 15.53 -6.05 3.58
CA VAL A 5 14.28 -6.76 3.26
C VAL A 5 13.05 -5.85 3.40
N GLY A 6 13.14 -4.85 4.29
CA GLY A 6 12.11 -3.84 4.51
C GLY A 6 11.86 -2.99 3.27
N GLU A 7 12.90 -2.40 2.68
CA GLU A 7 12.77 -1.57 1.47
C GLU A 7 12.26 -2.40 0.29
N SER A 8 12.71 -3.66 0.16
CA SER A 8 12.25 -4.57 -0.90
C SER A 8 10.75 -4.91 -0.77
N LEU A 9 10.26 -5.10 0.47
CA LEU A 9 8.83 -5.25 0.75
C LEU A 9 8.06 -3.97 0.39
N ILE A 10 8.52 -2.80 0.86
CA ILE A 10 7.84 -1.53 0.61
C ILE A 10 7.86 -1.15 -0.87
N LEU A 11 8.94 -1.46 -1.61
CA LEU A 11 8.97 -1.34 -3.07
C LEU A 11 7.79 -2.06 -3.71
N SER A 12 7.57 -3.32 -3.30
CA SER A 12 6.49 -4.17 -3.80
C SER A 12 5.12 -3.60 -3.41
N TRP A 13 4.98 -3.13 -2.18
CA TRP A 13 3.75 -2.50 -1.69
C TRP A 13 3.40 -1.22 -2.46
N LEU A 14 4.37 -0.31 -2.65
CA LEU A 14 4.17 0.93 -3.39
C LEU A 14 3.78 0.66 -4.85
N ARG A 15 4.44 -0.30 -5.50
CA ARG A 15 4.16 -0.67 -6.90
C ARG A 15 2.79 -1.33 -7.08
N HIS A 16 2.47 -2.33 -6.26
CA HIS A 16 1.33 -3.21 -6.52
C HIS A 16 0.08 -2.89 -5.69
N CYS A 17 0.25 -2.39 -4.46
CA CYS A 17 -0.87 -2.04 -3.60
C CYS A 17 -1.28 -0.58 -3.80
N LYS A 18 -0.30 0.35 -3.90
CA LYS A 18 -0.55 1.79 -4.12
C LYS A 18 -0.51 2.22 -5.59
N ASN A 19 -0.15 1.31 -6.51
CA ASN A 19 -0.07 1.56 -7.96
C ASN A 19 0.88 2.71 -8.33
N CYS A 20 1.98 2.89 -7.59
CA CYS A 20 3.01 3.86 -7.94
C CYS A 20 3.70 3.45 -9.25
N GLN A 21 3.73 4.36 -10.23
CA GLN A 21 4.45 4.12 -11.49
C GLN A 21 5.96 4.29 -11.32
N VAL A 22 6.38 5.14 -10.38
CA VAL A 22 7.79 5.37 -10.04
C VAL A 22 7.97 5.02 -8.58
N VAL A 23 8.96 4.17 -8.29
CA VAL A 23 9.41 3.90 -6.93
C VAL A 23 10.92 3.93 -6.87
N GLN A 24 11.48 4.65 -5.91
CA GLN A 24 12.91 4.76 -5.67
C GLN A 24 13.22 4.41 -4.21
N LEU A 25 14.16 3.50 -4.02
CA LEU A 25 14.67 3.14 -2.69
C LEU A 25 15.82 4.06 -2.29
N ASN A 26 15.99 4.28 -0.98
CA ASN A 26 17.06 5.08 -0.39
C ASN A 26 17.17 6.47 -1.05
N TRP A 27 16.02 7.11 -1.23
CA TRP A 27 15.93 8.39 -1.92
C TRP A 27 16.60 9.48 -1.07
N LYS A 28 17.47 10.27 -1.69
CA LYS A 28 18.17 11.39 -1.07
C LYS A 28 18.19 12.57 -2.03
N PRO A 29 18.04 13.81 -1.55
CA PRO A 29 18.21 14.98 -2.38
C PRO A 29 19.68 15.14 -2.79
N SER A 30 19.92 15.56 -4.04
CA SER A 30 21.25 16.03 -4.45
C SER A 30 21.41 17.49 -4.03
N THR A 31 21.72 17.69 -2.76
CA THR A 31 21.69 19.00 -2.10
C THR A 31 22.69 20.00 -2.67
N SER A 32 23.70 19.53 -3.40
CA SER A 32 24.66 20.38 -4.13
C SER A 32 24.18 20.82 -5.51
N SER A 33 23.16 20.15 -6.06
CA SER A 33 22.77 20.28 -7.47
C SER A 33 21.30 20.63 -7.66
N TRP A 34 20.46 20.42 -6.66
CA TRP A 34 19.03 20.66 -6.72
C TRP A 34 18.67 21.97 -6.03
N GLU A 35 17.72 22.70 -6.62
CA GLU A 35 17.14 23.88 -6.02
C GLU A 35 16.28 23.49 -4.81
N LEU A 36 16.36 24.28 -3.74
CA LEU A 36 15.50 24.16 -2.58
C LEU A 36 14.41 25.24 -2.67
N TYR A 37 13.16 24.81 -2.82
CA TYR A 37 11.99 25.67 -2.80
C TYR A 37 11.57 25.99 -1.36
N ASN A 38 10.87 27.11 -1.18
CA ASN A 38 10.17 27.46 0.06
C ASN A 38 11.08 27.53 1.32
N GLU A 39 12.32 27.99 1.16
CA GLU A 39 13.34 27.96 2.23
C GLU A 39 12.90 28.72 3.50
N VAL A 40 12.26 29.88 3.35
CA VAL A 40 11.80 30.69 4.48
C VAL A 40 10.67 29.99 5.23
N GLU A 41 9.72 29.41 4.51
CA GLU A 41 8.61 28.65 5.06
C GLU A 41 9.10 27.38 5.77
N LEU A 42 10.12 26.73 5.22
CA LEU A 42 10.78 25.57 5.82
C LEU A 42 11.50 25.90 7.13
N GLU A 43 12.22 27.02 7.19
CA GLU A 43 12.84 27.50 8.43
C GLU A 43 11.80 27.79 9.50
N ASN A 44 10.71 28.49 9.12
CA ASN A 44 9.60 28.76 10.02
C ASN A 44 8.94 27.47 10.51
N LEU A 45 8.68 26.52 9.59
CA LEU A 45 8.07 25.23 9.90
C LEU A 45 8.93 24.42 10.89
N MET A 46 10.25 24.41 10.71
CA MET A 46 11.18 23.76 11.64
C MET A 46 11.12 24.42 13.03
N ALA A 47 11.09 25.75 13.09
CA ALA A 47 11.00 26.47 14.37
C ALA A 47 9.69 26.17 15.12
N ILE A 48 8.54 26.32 14.46
CA ILE A 48 7.22 26.16 15.11
C ILE A 48 6.96 24.71 15.54
N THR A 49 7.37 23.73 14.73
CA THR A 49 7.20 22.31 15.09
C THR A 49 8.14 21.92 16.23
N GLY A 50 9.37 22.44 16.24
CA GLY A 50 10.32 22.22 17.32
C GLY A 50 9.79 22.75 18.65
N GLU A 51 9.26 23.96 18.65
CA GLU A 51 8.66 24.58 19.84
C GLU A 51 7.39 23.84 20.30
N TYR A 52 6.52 23.45 19.37
CA TYR A 52 5.30 22.70 19.65
C TYR A 52 5.59 21.40 20.43
N PHE A 53 6.48 20.55 19.90
CA PHE A 53 6.79 19.26 20.54
C PHE A 53 7.60 19.42 21.83
N LYS A 54 8.44 20.44 21.92
CA LYS A 54 9.16 20.76 23.15
C LYS A 54 8.21 21.19 24.26
N THR A 55 7.25 22.08 23.97
CA THR A 55 6.32 22.60 24.98
C THR A 55 5.23 21.59 25.34
N LYS A 56 4.64 20.89 24.36
CA LYS A 56 3.54 19.95 24.63
C LYS A 56 4.01 18.61 25.21
N TYR A 57 5.15 18.11 24.74
CA TYR A 57 5.62 16.75 25.04
C TYR A 57 6.97 16.70 25.77
N GLY A 58 7.66 17.83 25.96
CA GLY A 58 9.03 17.84 26.48
C GLY A 58 10.05 17.22 25.52
N LEU A 59 9.71 17.10 24.23
CA LEU A 59 10.54 16.42 23.23
C LEU A 59 11.37 17.43 22.44
N ASP A 60 12.69 17.35 22.58
CA ASP A 60 13.63 18.08 21.73
C ASP A 60 13.89 17.29 20.43
N ILE A 61 12.97 17.44 19.48
CA ILE A 61 12.98 16.67 18.23
C ILE A 61 14.15 17.04 17.30
N TYR A 62 14.73 18.24 17.44
CA TYR A 62 15.81 18.74 16.58
C TYR A 62 17.15 18.91 17.29
N LYS A 63 17.35 18.30 18.47
CA LYS A 63 18.57 18.44 19.30
C LYS A 63 19.93 18.40 18.56
N GLN A 64 20.02 17.68 17.44
CA GLN A 64 21.25 17.48 16.66
C GLN A 64 21.31 18.31 15.37
N ASN A 65 20.27 19.10 15.08
CA ASN A 65 20.09 19.85 13.84
C ASN A 65 20.03 21.36 14.16
N ARG A 66 20.97 22.12 13.61
CA ARG A 66 21.09 23.57 13.83
C ARG A 66 20.38 24.42 12.79
N SER A 67 20.07 23.84 11.63
CA SER A 67 19.37 24.51 10.53
C SER A 67 18.51 23.53 9.75
N VAL A 68 17.56 24.06 8.99
CA VAL A 68 16.70 23.26 8.11
C VAL A 68 17.51 22.56 7.03
N LEU A 69 18.50 23.24 6.43
CA LEU A 69 19.39 22.63 5.46
C LEU A 69 20.17 21.44 6.05
N GLN A 70 20.67 21.54 7.29
CA GLN A 70 21.33 20.41 7.95
C GLN A 70 20.36 19.25 8.18
N LEU A 71 19.11 19.54 8.56
CA LEU A 71 18.05 18.54 8.75
C LEU A 71 17.75 17.81 7.43
N LEU A 72 17.54 18.55 6.34
CA LEU A 72 17.23 18.02 5.01
C LEU A 72 18.40 17.21 4.43
N ASN A 73 19.65 17.68 4.59
CA ASN A 73 20.84 17.00 4.07
C ASN A 73 21.12 15.65 4.74
N GLN A 74 20.66 15.47 5.98
CA GLN A 74 20.73 14.19 6.69
C GLN A 74 19.54 13.27 6.37
N GLY A 75 18.62 13.75 5.53
CA GLY A 75 17.42 13.05 5.10
C GLY A 75 17.73 11.90 4.16
N GLU A 76 17.14 10.75 4.47
CA GLU A 76 17.02 9.60 3.61
C GLU A 76 15.58 9.14 3.72
N ILE A 77 14.90 8.95 2.59
CA ILE A 77 13.59 8.33 2.53
C ILE A 77 13.82 6.90 2.03
N ASP A 78 13.52 5.91 2.88
CA ASP A 78 13.88 4.51 2.60
C ASP A 78 13.17 3.99 1.34
N ALA A 79 11.92 4.40 1.12
CA ALA A 79 11.22 4.21 -0.15
C ALA A 79 10.30 5.39 -0.50
N LEU A 80 10.48 5.95 -1.70
CA LEU A 80 9.64 7.00 -2.27
C LEU A 80 8.83 6.44 -3.45
N GLY A 81 7.50 6.54 -3.38
CA GLY A 81 6.58 6.13 -4.44
C GLY A 81 5.80 7.32 -4.98
N VAL A 82 5.60 7.37 -6.29
CA VAL A 82 4.87 8.45 -6.97
C VAL A 82 3.83 7.86 -7.92
N THR A 83 2.62 8.41 -7.87
CA THR A 83 1.60 8.21 -8.90
C THR A 83 1.54 9.41 -9.84
N LEU A 84 1.46 9.16 -11.14
CA LEU A 84 1.46 10.19 -12.17
C LEU A 84 0.16 10.17 -12.96
N LYS A 85 -0.43 11.34 -13.14
CA LYS A 85 -1.61 11.54 -13.99
C LYS A 85 -1.51 12.83 -14.78
N GLY A 86 -1.64 12.72 -16.10
CA GLY A 86 -1.51 13.89 -16.99
C GLY A 86 -0.18 14.61 -16.85
N ALA A 87 0.92 13.85 -16.67
CA ALA A 87 2.28 14.37 -16.45
C ALA A 87 2.47 15.20 -15.16
N LYS A 88 1.56 15.09 -14.19
CA LYS A 88 1.69 15.66 -12.85
C LYS A 88 1.69 14.57 -11.79
N ILE A 89 2.33 14.86 -10.65
CA ILE A 89 2.26 14.01 -9.46
C ILE A 89 0.83 14.08 -8.92
N GLU A 90 0.11 12.96 -8.90
CA GLU A 90 -1.22 12.86 -8.30
C GLU A 90 -1.10 12.54 -6.81
N GLU A 91 -0.30 11.54 -6.45
CA GLU A 91 0.02 11.17 -5.07
C GLU A 91 1.53 10.92 -4.92
N ILE A 92 2.04 11.22 -3.73
CA ILE A 92 3.42 10.93 -3.33
C ILE A 92 3.38 10.23 -1.97
N TYR A 93 4.11 9.13 -1.88
CA TYR A 93 4.24 8.30 -0.68
C TYR A 93 5.70 8.26 -0.29
N ALA A 94 6.02 8.68 0.92
CA ALA A 94 7.38 8.63 1.45
C ALA A 94 7.38 7.76 2.70
N VAL A 95 8.10 6.64 2.64
CA VAL A 95 8.10 5.62 3.69
C VAL A 95 9.47 5.55 4.34
N ASP A 96 9.51 5.84 5.63
CA ASP A 96 10.63 5.55 6.53
C ASP A 96 10.38 4.20 7.21
N ILE A 97 11.35 3.30 7.18
CA ILE A 97 11.26 1.91 7.65
C ILE A 97 12.17 1.73 8.86
N ALA A 98 11.68 1.00 9.87
CA ALA A 98 12.50 0.58 10.99
C ALA A 98 12.28 -0.92 11.27
N PHE A 99 13.24 -1.74 10.86
CA PHE A 99 13.22 -3.19 11.09
C PHE A 99 14.39 -3.66 11.95
N HIS A 100 14.10 -4.05 13.19
CA HIS A 100 15.02 -4.75 14.07
C HIS A 100 14.28 -5.87 14.81
N GLU A 101 14.89 -7.05 14.95
CA GLU A 101 14.26 -8.20 15.64
C GLU A 101 13.93 -7.90 17.12
N GLY A 102 14.73 -7.05 17.77
CA GLY A 102 14.51 -6.56 19.12
C GLY A 102 13.39 -5.52 19.25
N GLY A 103 12.83 -5.06 18.13
CA GLY A 103 11.87 -3.96 18.05
C GLY A 103 12.52 -2.58 17.99
N LEU A 104 11.68 -1.57 17.73
CA LEU A 104 12.09 -0.18 17.60
C LEU A 104 12.80 0.34 18.86
N ASN A 105 14.04 0.81 18.71
CA ASN A 105 14.83 1.35 19.80
C ASN A 105 15.90 2.34 19.29
N TYR A 106 15.71 3.64 19.55
CA TYR A 106 16.71 4.69 19.30
C TYR A 106 17.28 5.26 20.60
N GLY A 107 17.51 4.41 21.61
CA GLY A 107 18.06 4.78 22.90
C GLY A 107 17.02 4.66 24.02
N ASN A 108 16.57 5.79 24.56
CA ASN A 108 15.48 5.80 25.54
C ASN A 108 14.12 6.00 24.85
N LYS A 109 13.04 5.97 25.63
CA LYS A 109 11.68 6.09 25.11
C LYS A 109 11.44 7.43 24.44
N GLU A 110 11.84 8.50 25.10
CA GLU A 110 11.68 9.88 24.62
C GLU A 110 12.49 10.10 23.34
N GLY A 111 13.74 9.63 23.30
CA GLY A 111 14.61 9.71 22.13
C GLY A 111 14.09 8.90 20.95
N THR A 112 13.45 7.76 21.21
CA THR A 112 12.79 6.96 20.16
C THR A 112 11.62 7.71 19.54
N ILE A 113 10.74 8.29 20.36
CA ILE A 113 9.58 9.05 19.90
C ILE A 113 10.02 10.31 19.15
N ALA A 114 10.95 11.08 19.73
CA ALA A 114 11.51 12.26 19.11
C ALA A 114 12.16 11.95 17.76
N SER A 115 12.83 10.80 17.63
CA SER A 115 13.45 10.38 16.37
C SER A 115 12.41 10.05 15.30
N VAL A 116 11.32 9.36 15.65
CA VAL A 116 10.22 9.05 14.70
C VAL A 116 9.55 10.34 14.23
N VAL A 117 9.17 11.21 15.15
CA VAL A 117 8.53 12.50 14.82
C VAL A 117 9.46 13.36 13.94
N LYS A 118 10.75 13.46 14.29
CA LYS A 118 11.74 14.17 13.48
C LYS A 118 11.83 13.58 12.06
N LYS A 119 11.92 12.26 11.91
CA LYS A 119 12.03 11.61 10.60
C LYS A 119 10.84 11.99 9.72
N MET A 120 9.62 11.85 10.24
CA MET A 120 8.40 12.16 9.51
C MET A 120 8.31 13.65 9.12
N LEU A 121 8.59 14.56 10.06
CA LEU A 121 8.62 16.01 9.77
C LEU A 121 9.66 16.37 8.73
N ARG A 122 10.87 15.82 8.85
CA ARG A 122 11.93 16.00 7.86
C ARG A 122 11.50 15.49 6.49
N THR A 123 10.85 14.35 6.41
CA THR A 123 10.35 13.78 5.15
C THR A 123 9.29 14.69 4.50
N ALA A 124 8.34 15.24 5.27
CA ALA A 124 7.40 16.24 4.76
C ALA A 124 8.11 17.52 4.26
N MET A 125 9.10 18.01 5.01
CA MET A 125 9.91 19.16 4.60
C MET A 125 10.74 18.89 3.34
N ILE A 126 11.22 17.66 3.14
CA ILE A 126 11.90 17.24 1.91
C ILE A 126 10.93 17.28 0.73
N ILE A 127 9.70 16.77 0.89
CA ILE A 127 8.68 16.82 -0.16
C ILE A 127 8.36 18.28 -0.51
N TYR A 128 8.15 19.12 0.50
CA TYR A 128 7.85 20.53 0.27
C TYR A 128 9.02 21.31 -0.35
N GLY A 129 10.24 21.03 0.09
CA GLY A 129 11.43 21.74 -0.35
C GLY A 129 11.98 21.31 -1.71
N TYR A 130 11.91 20.02 -2.07
CA TYR A 130 12.53 19.53 -3.30
C TYR A 130 11.52 19.11 -4.38
N PHE A 131 10.25 18.89 -4.03
CA PHE A 131 9.19 18.59 -5.00
C PHE A 131 8.18 19.73 -5.16
N ASP A 132 8.27 20.78 -4.32
CA ASP A 132 7.33 21.90 -4.30
C ASP A 132 5.86 21.44 -4.12
N LEU A 133 5.66 20.44 -3.24
CA LEU A 133 4.34 19.89 -2.93
C LEU A 133 3.98 20.17 -1.47
N THR A 134 2.77 20.68 -1.25
CA THR A 134 2.19 20.89 0.09
C THR A 134 1.39 19.70 0.60
N TYR A 135 1.48 18.56 -0.08
CA TYR A 135 0.73 17.33 0.22
C TYR A 135 1.59 16.09 0.03
N GLY A 136 1.15 15.00 0.66
CA GLY A 136 1.79 13.69 0.54
C GLY A 136 1.51 12.81 1.74
N ASP A 137 1.64 11.51 1.55
CA ASP A 137 1.54 10.53 2.61
C ASP A 137 2.94 10.22 3.15
N VAL A 138 3.20 10.62 4.39
CA VAL A 138 4.46 10.38 5.10
C VAL A 138 4.23 9.24 6.09
N ILE A 139 4.83 8.10 5.81
CA ILE A 139 4.55 6.84 6.48
C ILE A 139 5.77 6.41 7.27
N PHE A 140 5.59 6.10 8.55
CA PHE A 140 6.58 5.38 9.33
C PHE A 140 6.13 3.94 9.54
N ALA A 141 6.93 2.99 9.04
CA ALA A 141 6.59 1.57 9.02
C ALA A 141 7.55 0.75 9.88
N SER A 142 7.01 0.00 10.85
CA SER A 142 7.82 -0.91 11.67
C SER A 142 7.04 -2.15 12.10
N PRO A 143 7.49 -3.37 11.79
CA PRO A 143 6.78 -4.58 12.17
C PRO A 143 6.79 -4.85 13.68
N LYS A 144 7.64 -4.17 14.45
CA LYS A 144 7.78 -4.43 15.88
C LYS A 144 8.13 -3.17 16.67
N VAL A 145 7.15 -2.66 17.41
CA VAL A 145 7.25 -1.51 18.32
C VAL A 145 6.77 -1.94 19.70
N ASN A 146 7.53 -1.56 20.75
CA ASN A 146 7.18 -1.88 22.13
C ASN A 146 5.88 -1.19 22.55
N ASN A 147 4.97 -1.91 23.22
CA ASN A 147 3.67 -1.39 23.70
C ASN A 147 3.78 -0.09 24.52
N SER A 148 4.87 0.10 25.25
CA SER A 148 5.08 1.31 26.05
C SER A 148 5.36 2.58 25.24
N LEU A 149 5.63 2.46 23.93
CA LEU A 149 5.83 3.58 23.01
C LEU A 149 4.56 3.92 22.21
N ILE A 150 3.68 2.93 21.97
CA ILE A 150 2.57 3.01 21.01
C ILE A 150 1.66 4.21 21.31
N LEU A 151 1.13 4.28 22.54
CA LEU A 151 0.18 5.34 22.90
C LEU A 151 0.74 6.75 22.67
N LEU A 152 2.01 6.97 23.05
CA LEU A 152 2.61 8.29 22.92
C LEU A 152 3.01 8.61 21.46
N LEU A 153 3.39 7.60 20.68
CA LEU A 153 3.59 7.75 19.23
C LEU A 153 2.30 8.14 18.54
N GLU A 154 1.21 7.40 18.77
CA GLU A 154 -0.10 7.67 18.18
C GLU A 154 -0.60 9.07 18.54
N GLN A 155 -0.43 9.49 19.80
CA GLN A 155 -0.77 10.86 20.24
C GLN A 155 0.06 11.91 19.52
N CYS A 156 1.39 11.75 19.46
CA CYS A 156 2.28 12.69 18.79
C CYS A 156 1.96 12.82 17.30
N ILE A 157 1.66 11.71 16.61
CA ILE A 157 1.37 11.71 15.17
C ILE A 157 -0.05 12.21 14.88
N GLY A 158 -1.03 11.91 15.74
CA GLY A 158 -2.36 12.49 15.65
C GLY A 158 -2.33 14.02 15.76
N ASP A 159 -1.60 14.53 16.75
CA ASP A 159 -1.38 15.97 16.92
C ASP A 159 -0.60 16.60 15.78
N LEU A 160 0.41 15.89 15.24
CA LEU A 160 1.17 16.36 14.08
C LEU A 160 0.27 16.59 12.87
N ASN A 161 -0.64 15.65 12.59
CA ASN A 161 -1.61 15.79 11.50
C ASN A 161 -2.52 17.02 11.68
N ILE A 162 -3.02 17.24 12.89
CA ILE A 162 -3.85 18.41 13.20
C ILE A 162 -3.04 19.69 13.01
N PHE A 163 -1.85 19.76 13.61
CA PHE A 163 -0.96 20.91 13.54
C PHE A 163 -0.63 21.29 12.09
N MET A 164 -0.23 20.31 11.27
CA MET A 164 0.17 20.56 9.88
C MET A 164 -1.00 21.05 9.03
N ARG A 165 -2.21 20.53 9.27
CA ARG A 165 -3.43 21.01 8.61
C ARG A 165 -3.78 22.45 9.00
N GLU A 166 -3.62 22.81 10.27
CA GLU A 166 -3.81 24.19 10.74
C GLU A 166 -2.80 25.17 10.12
N GLN A 167 -1.59 24.70 9.80
CA GLN A 167 -0.58 25.46 9.07
C GLN A 167 -0.81 25.49 7.54
N GLY A 168 -1.89 24.87 7.03
CA GLY A 168 -2.25 24.87 5.61
C GLY A 168 -1.58 23.80 4.76
N TYR A 169 -0.94 22.80 5.37
CA TYR A 169 -0.34 21.67 4.67
C TYR A 169 -1.26 20.45 4.68
N ASN A 170 -1.33 19.76 3.54
CA ASN A 170 -2.13 18.56 3.33
C ASN A 170 -1.28 17.29 3.38
N PHE A 171 -0.36 17.21 4.34
CA PHE A 171 0.40 15.99 4.61
C PHE A 171 -0.38 15.05 5.53
N ASN A 172 -0.41 13.76 5.19
CA ASN A 172 -0.95 12.72 6.04
C ASN A 172 0.20 11.94 6.68
N PHE A 173 0.35 12.05 8.00
CA PHE A 173 1.34 11.32 8.75
C PHE A 173 0.73 10.02 9.27
N ILE A 174 1.28 8.89 8.85
CA ILE A 174 0.68 7.56 9.07
C ILE A 174 1.68 6.66 9.80
N LEU A 175 1.20 5.95 10.82
CA LEU A 175 1.93 4.88 11.48
C LEU A 175 1.40 3.53 10.99
N HIS A 176 2.29 2.72 10.43
CA HIS A 176 2.02 1.30 10.18
C HIS A 176 2.95 0.48 11.08
N ILE A 177 2.49 0.25 12.31
CA ILE A 177 3.28 -0.41 13.36
C ILE A 177 2.60 -1.70 13.83
N ASN A 178 3.39 -2.71 14.18
CA ASN A 178 2.88 -3.98 14.72
C ASN A 178 1.80 -4.62 13.79
N ASN A 179 0.57 -4.81 14.28
CA ASN A 179 -0.52 -5.40 13.49
C ASN A 179 -0.85 -4.56 12.26
N ASP A 180 -0.85 -3.23 12.37
CA ASP A 180 -1.06 -2.36 11.20
C ASP A 180 0.01 -2.59 10.13
N PHE A 181 1.28 -2.82 10.51
CA PHE A 181 2.30 -3.18 9.52
C PHE A 181 1.94 -4.50 8.82
N LYS A 182 1.50 -5.50 9.58
CA LYS A 182 1.13 -6.81 9.05
C LYS A 182 -0.05 -6.70 8.09
N GLU A 183 -1.15 -6.13 8.56
CA GLU A 183 -2.43 -6.06 7.86
C GLU A 183 -2.38 -5.09 6.68
N LYS A 184 -1.70 -3.94 6.83
CA LYS A 184 -1.76 -2.87 5.83
C LYS A 184 -0.64 -2.91 4.79
N ILE A 185 0.47 -3.58 5.11
CA ILE A 185 1.64 -3.65 4.23
C ILE A 185 1.96 -5.09 3.86
N PHE A 186 2.24 -5.93 4.86
CA PHE A 186 2.78 -7.26 4.62
C PHE A 186 1.78 -8.16 3.89
N GLU A 187 0.60 -8.39 4.47
CA GLU A 187 -0.42 -9.28 3.90
C GLU A 187 -0.90 -8.86 2.50
N PRO A 188 -1.12 -7.56 2.21
CA PRO A 188 -1.42 -7.10 0.87
C PRO A 188 -0.35 -7.51 -0.15
N VAL A 189 0.93 -7.37 0.18
CA VAL A 189 2.02 -7.77 -0.71
C VAL A 189 2.06 -9.27 -0.88
N ILE A 190 1.90 -10.06 0.19
CA ILE A 190 1.84 -11.53 0.11
C ILE A 190 0.68 -11.99 -0.78
N SER A 191 -0.47 -11.35 -0.65
CA SER A 191 -1.65 -11.64 -1.49
C SER A 191 -1.34 -11.37 -2.96
N MET A 192 -0.71 -10.22 -3.28
CA MET A 192 -0.28 -9.90 -4.65
C MET A 192 0.79 -10.88 -5.17
N ALA A 193 1.67 -11.36 -4.28
CA ALA A 193 2.51 -12.57 -4.36
C ALA A 193 2.07 -13.61 -5.39
N THR A 194 0.83 -14.05 -5.18
CA THR A 194 0.23 -15.18 -5.87
C THR A 194 -0.31 -14.83 -7.25
N SER A 195 -0.60 -13.55 -7.50
CA SER A 195 -1.22 -13.09 -8.74
C SER A 195 -0.23 -12.48 -9.74
N VAL A 196 0.94 -11.98 -9.31
CA VAL A 196 1.90 -11.31 -10.20
C VAL A 196 2.92 -12.34 -10.74
N ALA A 197 2.60 -12.97 -11.88
CA ALA A 197 3.39 -14.09 -12.41
C ALA A 197 4.84 -13.73 -12.84
N ASP A 198 5.11 -12.48 -13.24
CA ASP A 198 6.38 -12.07 -13.85
C ASP A 198 6.89 -10.75 -13.27
N THR A 199 7.33 -10.79 -12.00
CA THR A 199 7.98 -9.65 -11.34
C THR A 199 9.45 -9.93 -11.10
N SER A 200 10.32 -8.95 -11.42
CA SER A 200 11.73 -8.97 -11.08
C SER A 200 12.01 -8.51 -9.64
N GLU A 201 10.97 -8.28 -8.83
CA GLU A 201 11.09 -7.74 -7.47
C GLU A 201 11.47 -8.85 -6.48
N LEU A 202 12.60 -8.67 -5.79
CA LEU A 202 13.22 -9.70 -4.97
C LEU A 202 12.31 -10.21 -3.85
N PHE A 203 11.58 -9.32 -3.18
CA PHE A 203 10.67 -9.72 -2.11
C PHE A 203 9.55 -10.62 -2.64
N MET A 204 8.85 -10.19 -3.69
CA MET A 204 7.78 -10.98 -4.33
C MET A 204 8.29 -12.34 -4.81
N ARG A 205 9.47 -12.38 -5.45
CA ARG A 205 10.10 -13.65 -5.88
C ARG A 205 10.46 -14.55 -4.71
N SER A 206 10.93 -13.99 -3.59
CA SER A 206 11.22 -14.78 -2.39
C SER A 206 9.96 -15.41 -1.81
N ILE A 207 8.83 -14.70 -1.82
CA ILE A 207 7.54 -15.21 -1.36
C ILE A 207 6.98 -16.25 -2.31
N GLN A 208 7.06 -16.04 -3.62
CA GLN A 208 6.68 -17.04 -4.61
C GLN A 208 7.48 -18.33 -4.44
N MET A 209 8.80 -18.21 -4.28
CA MET A 209 9.67 -19.36 -4.01
C MET A 209 9.30 -20.05 -2.70
N TYR A 210 9.07 -19.30 -1.62
CA TYR A 210 8.58 -19.86 -0.36
C TYR A 210 7.27 -20.62 -0.53
N ASN A 211 6.34 -20.07 -1.32
CA ASN A 211 5.03 -20.67 -1.57
C ASN A 211 5.10 -21.98 -2.38
N LEU A 212 6.11 -22.18 -3.22
CA LEU A 212 6.33 -23.45 -3.92
C LEU A 212 6.54 -24.61 -2.93
N PHE A 213 7.19 -24.35 -1.80
CA PHE A 213 7.49 -25.37 -0.79
C PHE A 213 6.51 -25.37 0.39
N SER A 214 5.79 -24.28 0.63
CA SER A 214 4.81 -24.22 1.72
C SER A 214 3.52 -24.99 1.41
N ASN A 215 3.21 -25.19 0.12
CA ASN A 215 2.07 -25.99 -0.33
C ASN A 215 2.25 -27.51 -0.14
N ASP A 216 3.48 -28.00 0.04
CA ASP A 216 3.77 -29.44 0.30
C ASP A 216 3.34 -29.90 1.71
N HIS A 217 2.97 -28.99 2.61
CA HIS A 217 2.52 -29.34 3.97
C HIS A 217 1.00 -29.50 4.12
N LYS A 218 0.21 -29.38 3.05
CA LYS A 218 -1.25 -29.60 3.08
C LYS A 218 -1.73 -30.94 2.52
N GLU A 219 -0.84 -31.88 2.18
CA GLU A 219 -1.26 -33.24 1.85
C GLU A 219 -0.77 -34.31 2.85
N LYS A 220 -1.77 -35.01 3.41
CA LYS A 220 -1.76 -36.39 3.93
C LYS A 220 -1.06 -36.64 5.28
N LYS A 221 -1.77 -36.32 6.36
CA LYS A 221 -1.88 -37.25 7.51
C LYS A 221 -3.34 -37.57 7.78
N GLY A 222 -3.77 -38.76 7.34
CA GLY A 222 -4.98 -39.37 7.86
C GLY A 222 -4.80 -39.60 9.35
N PHE A 223 -5.64 -38.97 10.17
CA PHE A 223 -5.75 -39.28 11.58
C PHE A 223 -6.90 -40.27 11.79
N PRO A 224 -6.70 -41.37 12.54
CA PRO A 224 -7.78 -42.27 12.91
C PRO A 224 -8.81 -41.56 13.78
N ARG A 225 -10.08 -41.89 13.55
CA ARG A 225 -11.21 -41.44 14.39
C ARG A 225 -11.06 -41.99 15.80
N GLU A 226 -10.88 -41.11 16.78
CA GLU A 226 -11.38 -41.32 18.14
C GLU A 226 -12.17 -40.09 18.58
N ALA A 227 -13.38 -40.36 19.05
CA ALA A 227 -14.38 -39.38 19.41
C ALA A 227 -14.02 -38.72 20.75
N ALA A 228 -13.81 -37.42 20.74
CA ALA A 228 -13.96 -36.58 21.92
C ALA A 228 -14.55 -35.23 21.50
N SER A 229 -15.72 -34.97 22.07
CA SER A 229 -16.59 -33.82 21.89
C SER A 229 -15.85 -32.48 21.99
N LEU A 230 -15.83 -31.71 20.90
CA LEU A 230 -15.58 -30.27 20.92
C LEU A 230 -16.64 -29.56 20.09
N LYS A 231 -17.13 -28.47 20.69
CA LYS A 231 -18.23 -27.64 20.23
C LYS A 231 -17.99 -27.12 18.81
N MET A 232 -19.09 -27.03 18.07
CA MET A 232 -19.17 -26.46 16.73
C MET A 232 -18.57 -25.04 16.76
N VAL A 233 -17.48 -24.85 16.01
CA VAL A 233 -17.03 -23.53 15.57
C VAL A 233 -17.40 -23.46 14.09
N GLU A 234 -18.20 -22.45 13.75
CA GLU A 234 -18.60 -22.10 12.39
C GLU A 234 -17.38 -21.84 11.47
N PRO A 235 -17.56 -21.90 10.14
CA PRO A 235 -16.43 -21.93 9.21
C PRO A 235 -15.63 -20.63 9.28
N GLN A 236 -14.30 -20.78 9.36
CA GLN A 236 -13.34 -19.69 9.32
C GLN A 236 -13.54 -18.86 8.05
N GLY A 237 -14.05 -17.64 8.21
CA GLY A 237 -14.06 -16.62 7.17
C GLY A 237 -12.64 -16.27 6.75
N GLN A 238 -12.44 -16.05 5.45
CA GLN A 238 -11.21 -15.45 4.95
C GLN A 238 -10.99 -14.11 5.68
N ASP A 239 -9.84 -13.93 6.31
CA ASP A 239 -9.45 -12.67 6.92
C ASP A 239 -9.14 -11.68 5.80
N LEU A 240 -10.13 -10.84 5.47
CA LEU A 240 -10.10 -9.87 4.37
C LEU A 240 -9.58 -8.49 4.83
N SER A 241 -9.17 -8.35 6.09
CA SER A 241 -8.86 -7.07 6.76
C SER A 241 -7.71 -6.28 6.12
N GLY A 242 -6.76 -6.93 5.44
CA GLY A 242 -5.68 -6.23 4.72
C GLY A 242 -6.04 -5.70 3.33
N LEU A 243 -7.16 -6.11 2.73
CA LEU A 243 -7.46 -5.78 1.34
C LEU A 243 -7.85 -4.32 1.12
N GLU A 244 -8.23 -3.60 2.17
CA GLU A 244 -8.61 -2.17 2.13
C GLU A 244 -7.47 -1.28 1.62
N GLU A 245 -6.21 -1.68 1.85
CA GLU A 245 -5.03 -0.90 1.49
C GLU A 245 -4.63 -1.02 0.01
N VAL A 246 -5.10 -2.07 -0.66
CA VAL A 246 -4.91 -2.30 -2.10
C VAL A 246 -5.95 -1.49 -2.86
N LYS A 247 -5.54 -0.62 -3.79
CA LYS A 247 -6.49 0.12 -4.64
C LYS A 247 -7.48 -0.84 -5.29
N ILE A 248 -8.78 -0.50 -5.25
CA ILE A 248 -9.87 -1.41 -5.66
C ILE A 248 -9.67 -2.04 -7.04
N GLY A 249 -9.19 -1.28 -8.04
CA GLY A 249 -8.94 -1.84 -9.37
C GLY A 249 -7.84 -2.91 -9.38
N ALA A 250 -6.78 -2.73 -8.58
CA ALA A 250 -5.74 -3.74 -8.43
C ALA A 250 -6.27 -4.98 -7.71
N LEU A 251 -7.04 -4.77 -6.62
CA LEU A 251 -7.69 -5.85 -5.87
C LEU A 251 -8.58 -6.71 -6.77
N VAL A 252 -9.43 -6.09 -7.60
CA VAL A 252 -10.32 -6.82 -8.51
C VAL A 252 -9.51 -7.63 -9.50
N ARG A 253 -8.51 -7.03 -10.16
CA ARG A 253 -7.66 -7.72 -11.14
C ARG A 253 -6.93 -8.92 -10.55
N SER A 254 -6.25 -8.72 -9.42
CA SER A 254 -5.49 -9.79 -8.76
C SER A 254 -6.41 -10.92 -8.31
N THR A 255 -7.59 -10.58 -7.79
CA THR A 255 -8.57 -11.57 -7.34
C THR A 255 -9.15 -12.35 -8.50
N VAL A 256 -9.55 -11.69 -9.59
CA VAL A 256 -10.06 -12.37 -10.79
C VAL A 256 -9.00 -13.29 -11.38
N ARG A 257 -7.73 -12.85 -11.45
CA ARG A 257 -6.63 -13.70 -11.91
C ARG A 257 -6.53 -14.98 -11.08
N ARG A 258 -6.51 -14.84 -9.75
CA ARG A 258 -6.50 -15.99 -8.82
C ARG A 258 -7.72 -16.91 -9.01
N LEU A 259 -8.92 -16.35 -9.16
CA LEU A 259 -10.14 -17.14 -9.38
C LEU A 259 -10.12 -17.91 -10.70
N VAL A 260 -9.52 -17.34 -11.75
CA VAL A 260 -9.32 -18.02 -13.04
C VAL A 260 -8.29 -19.14 -12.91
N ASP A 261 -7.13 -18.85 -12.29
CA ASP A 261 -6.05 -19.83 -12.09
C ASP A 261 -6.49 -21.03 -11.23
N GLU A 262 -7.34 -20.79 -10.23
CA GLU A 262 -7.92 -21.82 -9.36
C GLU A 262 -9.18 -22.49 -9.94
N ASN A 263 -9.59 -22.11 -11.16
CA ASN A 263 -10.81 -22.58 -11.84
C ASN A 263 -12.09 -22.47 -10.97
N LYS A 264 -12.24 -21.34 -10.27
CA LYS A 264 -13.35 -21.06 -9.33
C LYS A 264 -14.57 -20.43 -9.99
N LEU A 265 -14.48 -20.02 -11.26
CA LEU A 265 -15.57 -19.42 -12.02
C LEU A 265 -16.20 -20.46 -12.94
N ASN A 266 -17.41 -20.92 -12.59
CA ASN A 266 -18.18 -21.82 -13.44
C ASN A 266 -18.86 -21.07 -14.60
N GLU A 267 -19.37 -21.80 -15.60
CA GLU A 267 -19.99 -21.22 -16.80
C GLU A 267 -21.17 -20.28 -16.49
N GLU A 268 -22.00 -20.63 -15.51
CA GLU A 268 -23.13 -19.80 -15.10
C GLU A 268 -22.64 -18.45 -14.53
N MET A 269 -21.61 -18.47 -13.69
CA MET A 269 -21.00 -17.26 -13.14
C MET A 269 -20.35 -16.43 -14.23
N ILE A 270 -19.61 -17.04 -15.16
CA ILE A 270 -19.01 -16.34 -16.30
C ILE A 270 -20.10 -15.65 -17.11
N HIS A 271 -21.19 -16.34 -17.45
CA HIS A 271 -22.32 -15.77 -18.18
C HIS A 271 -22.90 -14.56 -17.42
N LYS A 272 -23.16 -14.69 -16.11
CA LYS A 272 -23.61 -13.57 -15.26
C LYS A 272 -22.66 -12.38 -15.34
N LEU A 273 -21.36 -12.60 -15.19
CA LEU A 273 -20.33 -11.55 -15.23
C LEU A 273 -20.24 -10.84 -16.60
N THR A 274 -20.68 -11.47 -17.69
CA THR A 274 -20.79 -10.83 -19.01
C THR A 274 -22.03 -9.96 -19.21
N THR A 275 -22.95 -9.92 -18.23
CA THR A 275 -24.16 -9.10 -18.33
C THR A 275 -24.03 -7.76 -17.61
N TYR A 276 -24.60 -6.73 -18.22
CA TYR A 276 -24.70 -5.40 -17.61
C TYR A 276 -25.52 -5.44 -16.31
N GLU A 277 -26.69 -6.10 -16.34
CA GLU A 277 -27.61 -6.13 -15.19
C GLU A 277 -26.96 -6.74 -13.94
N TYR A 278 -26.32 -7.91 -14.08
CA TYR A 278 -25.63 -8.53 -12.96
C TYR A 278 -24.51 -7.63 -12.41
N SER A 279 -23.77 -6.97 -13.31
CA SER A 279 -22.67 -6.10 -12.96
C SER A 279 -23.14 -4.84 -12.21
N LYS A 280 -24.26 -4.26 -12.66
CA LYS A 280 -24.88 -3.12 -12.02
C LYS A 280 -25.45 -3.46 -10.65
N THR A 281 -26.12 -4.60 -10.51
CA THR A 281 -26.72 -5.03 -9.24
C THR A 281 -25.67 -5.44 -8.20
N ASN A 282 -24.64 -6.19 -8.59
CA ASN A 282 -23.72 -6.81 -7.63
C ASN A 282 -22.46 -5.98 -7.36
N PHE A 283 -22.04 -5.12 -8.28
CA PHE A 283 -20.81 -4.32 -8.14
C PHE A 283 -21.05 -2.81 -8.22
N ASN A 284 -22.25 -2.39 -8.63
CA ASN A 284 -22.58 -1.00 -8.94
C ASN A 284 -21.65 -0.37 -9.99
N ILE A 285 -21.27 -1.14 -11.01
CA ILE A 285 -20.51 -0.67 -12.17
C ILE A 285 -21.42 -0.57 -13.41
N ASN A 286 -21.09 0.32 -14.36
CA ASN A 286 -21.98 0.65 -15.47
C ASN A 286 -21.68 -0.12 -16.78
N TYR A 287 -20.81 -1.13 -16.72
CA TYR A 287 -20.45 -1.98 -17.85
C TYR A 287 -20.38 -3.44 -17.37
N PRO A 288 -20.60 -4.42 -18.26
CA PRO A 288 -20.33 -5.81 -17.95
C PRO A 288 -18.97 -6.01 -17.28
N PHE A 289 -18.92 -6.78 -16.20
CA PHE A 289 -17.70 -7.08 -15.45
C PHE A 289 -16.66 -7.76 -16.36
N LEU A 290 -17.09 -8.77 -17.12
CA LEU A 290 -16.34 -9.39 -18.21
C LEU A 290 -16.89 -8.97 -19.56
N LEU A 291 -16.00 -8.80 -20.54
CA LEU A 291 -16.35 -8.67 -21.94
C LEU A 291 -15.69 -9.82 -22.71
N GLN A 292 -16.48 -10.69 -23.33
CA GLN A 292 -15.94 -11.74 -24.20
C GLN A 292 -15.32 -11.10 -25.45
N ILE A 293 -14.11 -11.54 -25.78
CA ILE A 293 -13.35 -11.03 -26.93
C ILE A 293 -13.81 -11.78 -28.18
N ASN A 294 -14.27 -11.02 -29.16
CA ASN A 294 -14.48 -11.51 -30.51
C ASN A 294 -13.13 -11.57 -31.25
N LYS A 295 -12.58 -12.77 -31.43
CA LYS A 295 -11.30 -13.01 -32.11
C LYS A 295 -11.28 -12.58 -33.59
N SER A 296 -12.45 -12.31 -34.18
CA SER A 296 -12.57 -11.83 -35.57
C SER A 296 -12.45 -10.31 -35.71
N GLU A 297 -12.43 -9.57 -34.60
CA GLU A 297 -12.36 -8.11 -34.57
C GLU A 297 -11.05 -7.60 -33.97
N THR A 298 -10.79 -6.31 -34.12
CA THR A 298 -9.58 -5.69 -33.54
C THR A 298 -9.70 -5.62 -32.02
N TYR A 299 -8.78 -6.27 -31.32
CA TYR A 299 -8.72 -6.37 -29.86
C TYR A 299 -8.76 -4.98 -29.18
N GLU A 300 -7.98 -4.02 -29.69
CA GLU A 300 -7.87 -2.67 -29.09
C GLU A 300 -9.15 -1.83 -29.20
N GLU A 301 -10.00 -2.05 -30.19
CA GLU A 301 -11.24 -1.31 -30.33
C GLU A 301 -12.36 -1.91 -29.48
N GLN A 302 -12.39 -3.23 -29.31
CA GLN A 302 -13.39 -3.92 -28.48
C GLN A 302 -13.38 -3.47 -27.02
N ARG A 303 -12.20 -3.10 -26.48
CA ARG A 303 -12.09 -2.62 -25.09
C ARG A 303 -12.57 -1.17 -24.90
N LYS A 304 -12.95 -0.47 -25.97
CA LYS A 304 -13.39 0.94 -25.92
C LYS A 304 -14.90 1.05 -26.11
N VAL A 305 -15.52 1.95 -25.35
CA VAL A 305 -16.91 2.37 -25.55
C VAL A 305 -16.89 3.87 -25.81
N ASN A 306 -17.47 4.29 -26.94
CA ASN A 306 -17.43 5.68 -27.42
C ASN A 306 -15.99 6.24 -27.51
N GLY A 307 -15.06 5.41 -28.00
CA GLY A 307 -13.64 5.77 -28.15
C GLY A 307 -12.84 5.86 -26.85
N ARG A 308 -13.45 5.61 -25.68
CA ARG A 308 -12.76 5.61 -24.38
C ARG A 308 -12.58 4.18 -23.89
N PRO A 309 -11.39 3.79 -23.40
CA PRO A 309 -11.20 2.45 -22.86
C PRO A 309 -12.11 2.28 -21.64
N ARG A 310 -12.86 1.17 -21.61
CA ARG A 310 -13.71 0.73 -20.48
C ARG A 310 -13.26 -0.60 -19.91
N TYR A 311 -12.34 -1.28 -20.59
CA TYR A 311 -11.76 -2.53 -20.15
C TYR A 311 -10.23 -2.45 -20.15
N TRP A 312 -9.59 -3.13 -19.20
CA TRP A 312 -8.14 -3.25 -19.17
C TRP A 312 -7.62 -4.02 -20.38
N SER A 313 -6.37 -3.78 -20.77
CA SER A 313 -5.73 -4.47 -21.91
C SER A 313 -5.32 -5.92 -21.60
N GLU A 314 -5.34 -6.33 -20.33
CA GLU A 314 -5.04 -7.70 -19.93
C GLU A 314 -6.16 -8.66 -20.39
N ILE A 315 -5.75 -9.79 -20.97
CA ILE A 315 -6.65 -10.83 -21.48
C ILE A 315 -6.66 -12.00 -20.50
N PHE A 316 -7.86 -12.36 -20.03
CA PHE A 316 -8.09 -13.52 -19.19
C PHE A 316 -8.58 -14.68 -20.04
N LYS A 317 -7.93 -15.85 -19.95
CA LYS A 317 -8.33 -17.07 -20.66
C LYS A 317 -9.14 -17.95 -19.72
N ILE A 318 -10.42 -18.15 -20.02
CA ILE A 318 -11.34 -18.92 -19.19
C ILE A 318 -12.10 -19.89 -20.11
N ASN A 319 -11.96 -21.20 -19.88
CA ASN A 319 -12.62 -22.25 -20.69
C ASN A 319 -12.44 -22.05 -22.21
N GLU A 320 -11.19 -21.86 -22.66
CA GLU A 320 -10.79 -21.64 -24.08
C GLU A 320 -11.22 -20.31 -24.72
N GLU A 321 -12.07 -19.55 -24.03
CA GLU A 321 -12.51 -18.22 -24.42
C GLU A 321 -11.63 -17.12 -23.80
N GLU A 322 -11.57 -15.97 -24.47
CA GLU A 322 -10.77 -14.82 -24.05
C GLU A 322 -11.69 -13.69 -23.58
N TYR A 323 -11.36 -13.06 -22.45
CA TYR A 323 -12.16 -12.01 -21.85
C TYR A 323 -11.32 -10.81 -21.46
N TYR A 324 -11.88 -9.61 -21.63
CA TYR A 324 -11.43 -8.41 -20.96
C TYR A 324 -12.18 -8.18 -19.65
N LEU A 325 -11.51 -7.51 -18.72
CA LEU A 325 -12.08 -7.13 -17.43
C LEU A 325 -12.35 -5.62 -17.37
N CYS A 326 -13.53 -5.24 -16.90
CA CYS A 326 -13.96 -3.84 -16.78
C CYS A 326 -13.02 -3.06 -15.86
N GLN A 327 -12.61 -1.85 -16.27
CA GLN A 327 -11.67 -1.01 -15.52
C GLN A 327 -12.33 0.09 -14.68
N GLU A 328 -13.65 0.28 -14.77
CA GLU A 328 -14.36 1.35 -14.06
C GLU A 328 -14.66 0.99 -12.60
N TRP A 329 -13.59 0.89 -11.81
CA TRP A 329 -13.68 0.65 -10.37
C TRP A 329 -13.33 1.92 -9.60
N PHE A 330 -14.24 2.34 -8.73
CA PHE A 330 -14.05 3.41 -7.77
C PHE A 330 -14.05 2.84 -6.36
N GLU A 331 -13.45 3.53 -5.40
CA GLU A 331 -13.33 3.04 -4.02
C GLU A 331 -14.71 2.75 -3.39
N SER A 332 -15.75 3.50 -3.78
CA SER A 332 -17.15 3.26 -3.40
C SER A 332 -17.70 1.91 -3.86
N ASN A 333 -17.06 1.23 -4.82
CA ASN A 333 -17.44 -0.10 -5.29
C ASN A 333 -16.84 -1.23 -4.43
N ARG A 334 -15.92 -0.94 -3.51
CA ARG A 334 -15.21 -1.98 -2.74
C ARG A 334 -16.17 -2.87 -1.96
N SER A 335 -17.06 -2.29 -1.17
CA SER A 335 -18.00 -3.08 -0.35
C SER A 335 -18.81 -4.06 -1.19
N PHE A 336 -19.30 -3.63 -2.35
CA PHE A 336 -20.01 -4.48 -3.30
C PHE A 336 -19.16 -5.64 -3.82
N PHE A 337 -17.90 -5.36 -4.19
CA PHE A 337 -16.98 -6.41 -4.64
C PHE A 337 -16.65 -7.41 -3.53
N MET A 338 -16.42 -6.93 -2.31
CA MET A 338 -16.15 -7.78 -1.14
C MET A 338 -17.36 -8.65 -0.78
N ASP A 339 -18.57 -8.08 -0.78
CA ASP A 339 -19.82 -8.81 -0.56
C ASP A 339 -20.04 -9.90 -1.61
N TRP A 340 -19.66 -9.64 -2.86
CA TRP A 340 -19.73 -10.65 -3.91
C TRP A 340 -18.74 -11.78 -3.69
N LEU A 341 -17.50 -11.49 -3.27
CA LEU A 341 -16.50 -12.51 -2.98
C LEU A 341 -16.90 -13.44 -1.83
N ILE A 342 -17.58 -12.92 -0.80
CA ILE A 342 -18.06 -13.72 0.33
C ILE A 342 -19.17 -14.71 -0.11
N LYS A 343 -19.91 -14.38 -1.17
CA LYS A 343 -21.03 -15.18 -1.70
C LYS A 343 -20.61 -16.19 -2.78
N LEU A 344 -19.37 -16.08 -3.27
CA LEU A 344 -18.78 -16.96 -4.28
C LEU A 344 -18.30 -18.27 -3.64
#